data_AF-A0A3M0WI12-F1
#
_entry.id   AF-A0A3M0WI12-F1
#
_cell.length_a   1.000
_cell.length_b   1.000
_cell.length_c   1.000
_cell.angle_alpha   90.00
_cell.angle_beta   90.00
_cell.angle_gamma   90.00
#
_symmetry.space_group_name_H-M   'P 1'
#
loop_
_entity.id
_entity.type
_entity.pdbx_description
1 polymer ?
#
loop_
_entity_poly.entity_id
_entity_poly.type
_entity_poly.pdbx_seq_one_letter_code
_entity_poly.pdbx_strand_id
1 'polypeptide(L)' 'MEELVEQIFLESAKLKENFVYEYSEDIVNLGILMAKRLEMGYKILICGNGGSAADSQHFA' A
#
# COMPACT_ATOMS: atom_id res chain seq x y z
N MET A 1 19.62 -14.46 -16.95
CA MET A 1 19.61 -13.56 -15.77
C MET A 1 18.93 -12.25 -16.12
N GLU A 2 19.34 -11.60 -17.23
CA GLU A 2 18.68 -10.40 -17.77
C GLU A 2 17.18 -10.59 -17.99
N GLU A 3 16.78 -11.66 -18.69
CA GLU A 3 15.35 -12.00 -18.90
C GLU A 3 14.54 -12.12 -17.59
N LEU A 4 15.14 -12.67 -16.52
CA LEU A 4 14.45 -12.79 -15.23
C LEU A 4 14.24 -11.43 -14.58
N VAL A 5 15.24 -10.54 -14.67
CA VAL A 5 15.13 -9.18 -14.17
C VAL A 5 14.03 -8.45 -14.94
N GLU A 6 14.04 -8.51 -16.27
CA GLU A 6 12.99 -7.90 -17.10
C GLU A 6 11.60 -8.42 -16.74
N GLN A 7 11.46 -9.74 -16.57
CA GLN A 7 10.20 -10.37 -16.20
C GLN A 7 9.68 -9.84 -14.85
N ILE A 8 10.51 -9.79 -13.81
CA ILE A 8 10.10 -9.31 -12.47
C ILE A 8 9.62 -7.86 -12.53
N PHE A 9 10.32 -7.01 -13.30
CA PHE A 9 9.95 -5.61 -13.44
C PHE A 9 8.65 -5.42 -14.24
N LEU A 10 8.46 -6.17 -15.33
CA LEU A 10 7.23 -6.14 -16.13
C LEU A 10 6.02 -6.65 -15.33
N GLU A 11 6.20 -7.72 -14.57
CA GLU A 11 5.17 -8.24 -13.67
C GLU A 11 4.78 -7.20 -12.62
N SER A 12 5.77 -6.57 -11.98
CA SER A 12 5.54 -5.53 -10.98
C SER A 12 4.80 -4.31 -11.55
N ALA A 13 5.13 -3.90 -12.78
CA ALA A 13 4.45 -2.81 -13.47
C ALA A 13 2.99 -3.17 -13.77
N LYS A 14 2.76 -4.37 -14.31
CA LYS A 14 1.41 -4.83 -14.64
C LYS A 14 0.52 -5.00 -13.40
N LEU A 15 1.09 -5.48 -12.30
CA LEU A 15 0.39 -5.59 -11.03
C LEU A 15 -0.03 -4.21 -10.52
N LYS A 16 0.84 -3.20 -10.56
CA LYS A 16 0.51 -1.83 -10.14
C LYS A 16 -0.59 -1.20 -10.99
N GLU A 17 -0.54 -1.42 -12.30
CA GLU A 17 -1.58 -0.95 -13.23
C GLU A 17 -2.95 -1.53 -12.84
N ASN A 18 -3.04 -2.86 -12.72
CA ASN A 18 -4.29 -3.54 -12.37
C ASN A 18 -4.79 -3.13 -10.98
N PHE A 19 -3.88 -3.02 -10.00
CA PHE A 19 -4.22 -2.64 -8.62
C PHE A 19 -4.86 -1.25 -8.54
N VAL A 20 -4.32 -0.26 -9.26
CA VAL A 20 -4.88 1.10 -9.25
C VAL A 20 -6.25 1.14 -9.95
N TYR A 21 -6.43 0.40 -11.04
CA TYR A 21 -7.74 0.31 -11.69
C TYR A 21 -8.81 -0.30 -10.78
N GLU A 22 -8.44 -1.28 -9.96
CA GLU A 22 -9.38 -1.97 -9.06
C GLU A 22 -9.63 -1.20 -7.76
N TYR A 23 -8.60 -0.62 -7.14
CA TYR A 23 -8.65 -0.12 -5.76
C TYR A 23 -8.49 1.40 -5.60
N SER A 24 -8.46 2.19 -6.69
CA SER A 24 -8.25 3.64 -6.59
C SER A 24 -9.27 4.36 -5.69
N GLU A 25 -10.54 3.98 -5.74
CA GLU A 25 -11.58 4.54 -4.88
C GLU A 25 -11.36 4.15 -3.40
N ASP A 26 -11.00 2.90 -3.13
CA ASP A 26 -10.72 2.40 -1.78
C ASP A 26 -9.54 3.13 -1.14
N ILE A 27 -8.48 3.41 -1.91
CA ILE A 27 -7.32 4.18 -1.44
C ILE A 27 -7.76 5.58 -0.96
N VAL A 28 -8.59 6.26 -1.75
CA VAL A 28 -9.11 7.60 -1.39
C VAL A 28 -10.00 7.52 -0.15
N ASN A 29 -10.92 6.55 -0.12
CA ASN A 29 -11.83 6.35 1.00
C ASN A 29 -11.10 6.03 2.30
N LEU A 30 -10.06 5.18 2.24
CA LEU A 30 -9.22 4.84 3.38
C LEU A 30 -8.45 6.06 3.89
N GLY A 31 -7.87 6.85 2.99
CA GLY A 31 -7.18 8.10 3.35
C GLY A 31 -8.10 9.10 4.05
N ILE A 32 -9.32 9.30 3.52
CA ILE A 32 -10.33 10.17 4.14
C ILE A 32 -10.74 9.64 5.52
N LEU A 33 -10.94 8.32 5.66
CA LEU A 33 -11.29 7.70 6.92
C LEU A 33 -10.19 7.92 7.98
N MET A 34 -8.93 7.67 7.60
CA MET A 34 -7.78 7.85 8.48
C MET A 34 -7.64 9.31 8.93
N ALA A 35 -7.73 10.26 8.00
CA ALA A 35 -7.68 11.69 8.31
C ALA A 35 -8.77 12.10 9.31
N LYS A 36 -10.03 11.70 9.08
CA LYS A 36 -11.14 11.97 9.99
C LYS A 36 -10.89 11.43 11.40
N ARG A 37 -10.34 10.22 11.53
CA ARG A 37 -10.03 9.64 12.84
C ARG A 37 -8.96 10.44 13.57
N LEU A 38 -7.93 10.88 12.86
CA LEU A 38 -6.86 11.71 13.44
C LEU A 38 -7.39 13.09 13.87
N GLU A 39 -8.24 13.74 13.06
CA GLU A 39 -8.87 15.03 13.41
C GLU A 39 -9.73 14.95 14.69
N MET A 40 -10.37 13.80 14.93
CA MET A 40 -11.13 13.53 16.16
C MET A 40 -10.24 13.23 17.39
N GLY A 41 -8.91 13.29 17.25
CA GLY A 41 -7.95 12.98 18.31
C GLY A 41 -7.73 11.49 18.56
N TYR A 42 -8.19 10.62 17.66
CA TYR A 42 -7.83 9.19 17.70
C TYR A 42 -6.44 8.94 17.11
N LYS A 43 -6.02 7.67 17.16
CA LYS A 43 -4.72 7.19 16.70
C LYS A 43 -4.90 5.99 15.78
N ILE A 44 -3.94 5.79 14.90
CA ILE A 44 -3.90 4.65 13.97
C ILE A 44 -2.91 3.64 14.55
N LEU A 45 -3.37 2.39 14.68
CA LEU A 45 -2.51 1.26 15.04
C LEU A 45 -2.34 0.40 13.79
N ILE A 46 -1.10 0.17 13.37
CA ILE A 46 -0.75 -0.65 12.22
C ILE A 46 0.22 -1.76 12.65
N CYS A 47 0.07 -2.95 12.09
CA CYS A 47 0.93 -4.09 12.39
C CYS A 47 1.09 -4.99 11.17
N GLY A 48 2.23 -5.69 11.10
CA GLY A 48 2.54 -6.64 10.04
C GLY A 48 3.62 -7.61 10.47
N ASN A 49 3.84 -8.65 9.66
CA ASN A 49 4.87 -9.67 9.88
C ASN A 49 5.88 -9.65 8.71
N GLY A 50 7.16 -9.91 9.00
CA GLY A 50 8.21 -9.95 7.97
C GLY A 50 8.33 -8.62 7.21
N GLY A 51 8.26 -8.66 5.88
CA GLY A 51 8.30 -7.45 5.04
C GLY A 51 7.21 -6.43 5.38
N SER A 52 5.99 -6.89 5.67
CA SER A 52 4.89 -5.99 6.05
C SER A 52 5.07 -5.38 7.44
N ALA A 53 5.94 -5.94 8.30
CA ALA A 53 6.34 -5.29 9.54
C ALA A 53 7.22 -4.06 9.25
N ALA A 54 8.11 -4.17 8.26
CA ALA A 54 8.93 -3.05 7.77
C ALA A 54 8.05 -1.95 7.12
N ASP A 55 6.99 -2.33 6.41
CA ASP A 55 6.02 -1.36 5.88
C ASP A 55 5.21 -0.69 7.01
N SER A 56 4.80 -1.46 8.03
CA SER A 56 4.05 -0.94 9.18
C SER A 56 4.85 0.12 9.95
N GLN A 57 6.15 -0.13 10.19
CA GLN A 57 7.04 0.84 10.84
C GLN A 57 7.44 2.01 9.93
N HIS A 58 7.37 1.86 8.60
CA HIS A 58 7.60 2.97 7.67
C HIS A 58 6.37 3.90 7.64
N PHE A 59 5.17 3.34 7.80
CA PHE A 59 3.93 4.11 7.87
C PHE A 59 3.77 4.90 9.18
N ALA A 60 4.14 4.28 10.31
CA ALA A 60 3.96 4.84 11.67
C ALA A 60 5.05 5.85 12.04
#